data_AF-A0A034W837-F1
#
_entry.id   AF-A0A034W837-F1
#
_cell.length_a   1.000
_cell.length_b   1.000
_cell.length_c   1.000
_cell.angle_alpha   90.00
_cell.angle_beta   90.00
_cell.angle_gamma   90.00
#
_symmetry.space_group_name_H-M   'P 1'
#
loop_
_entity.id
_entity.type
_entity.pdbx_description
1 polymer ?
#
loop_
_entity_poly.entity_id
_entity_poly.type
_entity_poly.pdbx_seq_one_letter_code
_entity_poly.pdbx_strand_id
1 'polypeptide(L)'
;MGKKNKRKGHPKPHYGGKPLWQLLENLPNHGVGRLIVRGSFRQDEEHPSYMRILTVDMTSKSIKHPDNPKNVNKIRIPVTVEKVWRGVISPKPCNIQSTSYLPDYILIPEAEEEKYVRNAKTASECNYVYWTAGQKKRIKESIEQGMSPEEAKQREKERIALQEAEAGGSTSSGSFNQNQSIFEDNFDDDIDEDDDHQNFPERQVQKNSASANKIGHGPSRGSKRSWPQKSNKVSAKLRKQ
;
A
#
# COMPACT_ATOMS: atom_id res chain seq x y z
N MET A 1 -30.62 27.36 -10.61
CA MET A 1 -29.67 26.27 -10.87
C MET A 1 -28.58 26.29 -9.80
N GLY A 2 -28.57 25.33 -8.87
CA GLY A 2 -27.58 25.27 -7.78
C GLY A 2 -26.22 24.75 -8.27
N LYS A 3 -25.15 25.51 -8.05
CA LYS A 3 -23.78 25.08 -8.34
C LYS A 3 -23.41 23.96 -7.35
N LYS A 4 -23.23 22.73 -7.86
CA LYS A 4 -22.71 21.62 -7.04
C LYS A 4 -21.29 21.96 -6.59
N ASN A 5 -21.09 22.09 -5.28
CA ASN A 5 -19.75 22.24 -4.69
C ASN A 5 -18.94 20.99 -5.04
N LYS A 6 -17.85 21.16 -5.81
CA LYS A 6 -16.89 20.09 -6.06
C LYS A 6 -16.31 19.70 -4.69
N ARG A 7 -16.52 18.46 -4.26
CA ARG A 7 -15.84 17.89 -3.08
C ARG A 7 -14.34 18.15 -3.27
N LYS A 8 -13.71 18.86 -2.32
CA LYS A 8 -12.25 18.99 -2.31
C LYS A 8 -11.71 17.57 -2.20
N GLY A 9 -11.06 17.08 -3.26
CA GLY A 9 -10.45 15.76 -3.24
C GLY A 9 -9.42 15.68 -2.11
N HIS A 10 -9.28 14.49 -1.52
CA HIS A 10 -8.21 14.25 -0.55
C HIS A 10 -6.86 14.56 -1.19
N PRO A 11 -5.92 15.17 -0.45
CA PRO A 11 -4.57 15.40 -0.95
C PRO A 11 -3.96 14.07 -1.37
N LYS A 12 -3.30 14.05 -2.54
CA LYS A 12 -2.67 12.83 -3.04
C LYS A 12 -1.59 12.39 -2.04
N PRO A 13 -1.51 11.08 -1.71
CA PRO A 13 -0.45 10.58 -0.85
C PRO A 13 0.92 10.91 -1.46
N HIS A 14 1.83 11.39 -0.61
CA HIS A 14 3.18 11.75 -1.00
C HIS A 14 4.06 10.49 -0.92
N TYR A 15 4.34 9.86 -2.06
CA TYR A 15 5.24 8.71 -2.14
C TYR A 15 6.70 9.17 -2.18
N GLY A 16 7.54 8.55 -1.36
CA GLY A 16 8.89 9.03 -1.07
C GLY A 16 10.01 8.08 -1.45
N GLY A 17 9.93 7.35 -2.58
CA GLY A 17 10.95 6.35 -2.90
C GLY A 17 10.97 5.88 -4.36
N LYS A 18 11.38 4.63 -4.54
CA LYS A 18 11.44 3.95 -5.84
C LYS A 18 10.42 2.81 -5.88
N PRO A 19 9.99 2.37 -7.08
CA PRO A 19 9.18 1.17 -7.19
C PRO A 19 10.00 -0.04 -6.76
N LEU A 20 9.34 -1.04 -6.17
CA LEU A 20 10.03 -2.15 -5.53
C LEU A 20 10.90 -2.93 -6.52
N TRP A 21 10.39 -3.19 -7.72
CA TRP A 21 11.12 -3.93 -8.76
C TRP A 21 12.50 -3.34 -9.07
N GLN A 22 12.61 -2.01 -9.10
CA GLN A 22 13.86 -1.32 -9.43
C GLN A 22 14.90 -1.47 -8.31
N LEU A 23 14.46 -1.59 -7.05
CA LEU A 23 15.36 -1.87 -5.93
C LEU A 23 15.86 -3.32 -6.02
N LEU A 24 14.95 -4.27 -6.22
CA LEU A 24 15.26 -5.70 -6.19
C LEU A 24 16.15 -6.16 -7.36
N GLU A 25 16.09 -5.50 -8.52
CA GLU A 25 16.95 -5.84 -9.67
C GLU A 25 18.43 -5.56 -9.43
N ASN A 26 18.75 -4.58 -8.59
CA ASN A 26 20.13 -4.15 -8.33
C ASN A 26 20.78 -4.88 -7.15
N LEU A 27 20.04 -5.75 -6.46
CA LEU A 27 20.49 -6.42 -5.24
C LEU A 27 20.83 -7.89 -5.50
N PRO A 28 21.87 -8.43 -4.84
CA PRO A 28 22.15 -9.86 -4.87
C PRO A 28 20.98 -10.63 -4.27
N ASN A 29 20.63 -11.78 -4.86
CA ASN A 29 19.48 -12.60 -4.46
C ASN A 29 18.17 -11.80 -4.34
N HIS A 30 18.01 -10.76 -5.16
CA HIS A 30 16.88 -9.85 -5.14
C HIS A 30 16.61 -9.23 -3.76
N GLY A 31 17.64 -9.08 -2.92
CA GLY A 31 17.51 -8.48 -1.60
C GLY A 31 16.77 -9.33 -0.57
N VAL A 32 16.66 -10.65 -0.75
CA VAL A 32 16.13 -11.56 0.29
C VAL A 32 16.92 -11.38 1.59
N GLY A 33 16.20 -11.23 2.70
CA GLY A 33 16.75 -10.94 4.03
C GLY A 33 16.91 -9.45 4.36
N ARG A 34 16.90 -8.57 3.36
CA ARG A 34 17.05 -7.11 3.56
C ARG A 34 15.78 -6.46 4.08
N LEU A 35 15.93 -5.30 4.73
CA LEU A 35 14.81 -4.49 5.21
C LEU A 35 14.47 -3.37 4.23
N ILE A 36 13.17 -3.18 4.00
CA ILE A 36 12.62 -2.07 3.23
C ILE A 36 11.62 -1.30 4.07
N VAL A 37 11.50 -0.01 3.81
CA VAL A 37 10.47 0.87 4.39
C VAL A 37 9.68 1.55 3.30
N ARG A 38 8.47 1.99 3.65
CA ARG A 38 7.68 2.88 2.78
C ARG A 38 7.94 4.33 3.17
N GLY A 39 8.25 5.19 2.20
CA GLY A 39 8.48 6.62 2.41
C GLY A 39 7.22 7.37 2.84
N SER A 40 6.04 6.87 2.48
CA SER A 40 4.77 7.39 2.98
C SER A 40 4.51 7.09 4.46
N PHE A 41 5.22 6.11 5.04
CA PHE A 41 5.11 5.81 6.46
C PHE A 41 6.02 6.72 7.25
N ARG A 42 5.44 7.44 8.23
CA ARG A 42 6.21 8.20 9.21
C ARG A 42 7.00 7.22 10.05
N GLN A 43 8.32 7.28 9.96
CA GLN A 43 9.20 6.47 10.79
C GLN A 43 9.32 7.13 12.16
N ASP A 44 8.78 6.46 13.15
CA ASP A 44 8.96 6.81 14.56
C ASP A 44 10.08 5.94 15.13
N GLU A 45 11.06 6.54 15.82
CA GLU A 45 12.23 5.80 16.32
C GLU A 45 11.85 4.74 17.38
N GLU A 46 10.77 5.01 18.12
CA GLU A 46 10.23 4.14 19.15
C GLU A 46 9.41 2.97 18.56
N HIS A 47 8.77 3.20 17.41
CA HIS A 47 7.83 2.27 16.79
C HIS A 47 8.17 2.04 15.31
N PRO A 48 9.25 1.27 15.03
CA PRO A 48 9.74 1.09 13.68
C PRO A 48 8.69 0.40 12.79
N SER A 49 8.55 0.86 11.55
CA SER A 49 7.65 0.26 10.56
C SER A 49 8.43 -0.13 9.31
N TYR A 50 8.67 -1.42 9.14
CA TYR A 50 9.50 -1.95 8.06
C TYR A 50 8.94 -3.28 7.54
N MET A 51 9.50 -3.75 6.43
CA MET A 51 9.18 -5.05 5.87
C MET A 51 10.49 -5.78 5.61
N ARG A 52 10.61 -7.02 6.08
CA ARG A 52 11.74 -7.90 5.78
C ARG A 52 11.39 -8.78 4.59
N ILE A 53 12.24 -8.79 3.57
CA ILE A 53 12.01 -9.57 2.36
C ILE A 53 12.29 -11.05 2.65
N LEU A 54 11.29 -11.92 2.46
CA LEU A 54 11.44 -13.37 2.64
C LEU A 54 11.66 -14.09 1.32
N THR A 55 10.75 -13.88 0.36
CA THR A 55 10.82 -14.50 -0.96
C THR A 55 10.41 -13.52 -2.03
N VAL A 56 11.11 -13.55 -3.17
CA VAL A 56 10.82 -12.71 -4.33
C VAL A 56 10.67 -13.61 -5.54
N ASP A 57 9.61 -13.41 -6.31
CA ASP A 57 9.48 -13.99 -7.64
C ASP A 57 9.50 -12.89 -8.71
N MET A 58 10.68 -12.69 -9.29
CA MET A 58 10.93 -11.71 -10.37
C MET A 58 10.44 -12.19 -11.74
N THR A 59 10.13 -13.48 -11.91
CA THR A 59 9.71 -14.05 -13.20
C THR A 59 8.24 -13.71 -13.48
N SER A 60 7.42 -13.65 -12.43
CA SER A 60 5.99 -13.33 -12.49
C SER A 60 5.68 -11.83 -12.53
N LYS A 61 6.52 -11.03 -13.22
CA LYS A 61 6.26 -9.60 -13.44
C LYS A 61 4.95 -9.43 -14.21
N SER A 62 4.03 -8.65 -13.64
CA SER A 62 2.71 -8.42 -14.25
C SER A 62 2.40 -6.93 -14.36
N ILE A 63 1.66 -6.53 -15.39
CA ILE A 63 1.17 -5.17 -15.57
C ILE A 63 -0.35 -5.21 -15.52
N LYS A 64 -0.96 -4.42 -14.63
CA LYS A 64 -2.43 -4.35 -14.52
C LYS A 64 -3.00 -3.62 -15.75
N HIS A 65 -3.82 -4.28 -16.56
CA HIS A 65 -4.38 -3.78 -17.82
C HIS A 65 -3.30 -3.27 -18.79
N PRO A 66 -2.61 -4.19 -19.51
CA PRO A 66 -1.52 -3.82 -20.41
C PRO A 66 -1.98 -2.90 -21.56
N ASP A 67 -3.26 -2.95 -21.94
CA ASP A 67 -3.82 -2.13 -23.03
C ASP A 67 -3.95 -0.65 -22.65
N ASN A 68 -3.88 -0.30 -21.36
CA ASN A 68 -4.00 1.08 -20.92
C ASN A 68 -2.61 1.76 -20.90
N PRO A 69 -2.36 2.79 -21.73
CA PRO A 69 -1.06 3.45 -21.81
C PRO A 69 -0.62 4.09 -20.48
N LYS A 70 -1.54 4.37 -19.56
CA LYS A 70 -1.23 4.92 -18.23
C LYS A 70 -0.68 3.87 -17.25
N ASN A 71 -0.86 2.58 -17.54
CA ASN A 71 -0.48 1.48 -16.66
C ASN A 71 0.81 0.78 -17.09
N VAL A 72 1.38 1.14 -18.25
CA VAL A 72 2.61 0.53 -18.80
C VAL A 72 3.77 0.53 -17.78
N ASN A 73 3.83 1.55 -16.93
CA ASN A 73 4.89 1.68 -15.91
C ASN A 73 4.53 1.07 -14.54
N LYS A 74 3.34 0.45 -14.39
CA LYS A 74 2.86 -0.14 -13.13
C LYS A 74 3.18 -1.63 -13.06
N ILE A 75 4.47 -1.93 -13.02
CA ILE A 75 4.97 -3.30 -12.90
C ILE A 75 4.76 -3.78 -11.47
N ARG A 76 4.02 -4.90 -11.33
CA ARG A 76 3.75 -5.58 -10.07
C ARG A 76 4.60 -6.84 -9.98
N ILE A 77 5.16 -7.07 -8.80
CA ILE A 77 6.00 -8.24 -8.52
C ILE A 77 5.50 -8.91 -7.24
N PRO A 78 5.23 -10.22 -7.26
CA PRO A 78 4.94 -10.98 -6.06
C PRO A 78 6.16 -11.03 -5.14
N VAL A 79 6.00 -10.45 -3.95
CA VAL A 79 7.01 -10.43 -2.90
C VAL A 79 6.34 -10.78 -1.59
N THR A 80 6.83 -11.83 -0.96
CA THR A 80 6.40 -12.23 0.38
C THR A 80 7.34 -11.57 1.39
N VAL A 81 6.76 -10.85 2.32
CA VAL A 81 7.48 -10.12 3.36
C VAL A 81 6.97 -10.47 4.74
N GLU A 82 7.85 -10.35 5.73
CA GLU A 82 7.44 -10.20 7.11
C GLU A 82 7.22 -8.71 7.37
N LYS A 83 5.97 -8.34 7.68
CA LYS A 83 5.58 -6.96 7.91
C LYS A 83 5.70 -6.63 9.39
N VAL A 84 6.45 -5.58 9.72
CA VAL A 84 6.50 -4.99 11.05
C VAL A 84 5.82 -3.63 11.00
N TRP A 85 4.78 -3.47 11.80
CA TRP A 85 3.99 -2.25 11.84
C TRP A 85 4.02 -1.67 13.24
N ARG A 86 4.54 -0.44 13.37
CA ARG A 86 4.67 0.25 14.65
C ARG A 86 5.31 -0.62 15.74
N GLY A 87 6.38 -1.33 15.38
CA GLY A 87 7.09 -2.24 16.27
C GLY A 87 6.42 -3.59 16.51
N VAL A 88 5.27 -3.91 15.90
CA VAL A 88 4.61 -5.22 16.05
C VAL A 88 4.84 -6.07 14.79
N ILE A 89 5.43 -7.25 14.98
CA ILE A 89 5.62 -8.22 13.89
C ILE A 89 4.29 -8.88 13.55
N SER A 90 3.92 -8.85 12.27
CA SER A 90 2.71 -9.51 11.78
C SER A 90 2.88 -11.03 11.91
N PRO A 91 1.88 -11.76 12.47
CA PRO A 91 2.01 -13.19 12.73
C PRO A 91 2.08 -14.03 11.45
N LYS A 92 1.56 -13.52 10.34
CA LYS A 92 1.57 -14.18 9.04
C LYS A 92 2.37 -13.36 8.04
N PRO A 93 3.23 -14.01 7.22
CA PRO A 93 3.84 -13.36 6.08
C PRO A 93 2.78 -12.76 5.15
N CYS A 94 3.08 -11.60 4.58
CA CYS A 94 2.17 -10.84 3.72
C CYS A 94 2.75 -10.75 2.30
N ASN A 95 1.91 -10.92 1.29
CA ASN A 95 2.28 -10.66 -0.10
C ASN A 95 1.94 -9.20 -0.46
N ILE A 96 2.93 -8.45 -0.93
CA ILE A 96 2.80 -7.02 -1.26
C ILE A 96 2.73 -6.73 -2.77
N GLN A 97 2.35 -7.73 -3.59
CA GLN A 97 2.24 -7.58 -5.05
C GLN A 97 1.36 -6.40 -5.47
N SER A 98 0.26 -6.18 -4.76
CA SER A 98 -0.71 -5.12 -5.07
C SER A 98 -0.08 -3.74 -5.02
N THR A 99 0.86 -3.50 -4.10
CA THR A 99 1.48 -2.18 -3.84
C THR A 99 2.90 -2.06 -4.37
N SER A 100 3.53 -3.16 -4.81
CA SER A 100 4.92 -3.21 -5.32
C SER A 100 5.25 -2.23 -6.45
N TYR A 101 4.26 -1.78 -7.22
CA TYR A 101 4.43 -0.80 -8.29
C TYR A 101 4.54 0.65 -7.80
N LEU A 102 4.14 0.93 -6.56
CA LEU A 102 4.16 2.28 -6.00
C LEU A 102 5.60 2.76 -5.81
N PRO A 103 5.93 4.01 -6.20
CA PRO A 103 7.27 4.58 -6.05
C PRO A 103 7.50 5.06 -4.61
N ASP A 104 7.37 4.14 -3.67
CA ASP A 104 7.29 4.45 -2.25
C ASP A 104 8.28 3.65 -1.41
N TYR A 105 9.06 2.75 -2.01
CA TYR A 105 9.96 1.89 -1.27
C TYR A 105 11.35 2.50 -1.17
N ILE A 106 11.94 2.36 0.01
CA ILE A 106 13.31 2.75 0.33
C ILE A 106 13.99 1.53 0.95
N LEU A 107 15.17 1.18 0.43
CA LEU A 107 16.01 0.13 0.99
C LEU A 107 16.77 0.68 2.20
N ILE A 108 16.72 -0.03 3.32
CA ILE A 108 17.50 0.34 4.50
C ILE A 108 18.97 -0.08 4.28
N PRO A 109 19.96 0.78 4.56
CA PRO A 109 21.37 0.40 4.58
C PRO A 109 21.64 -0.66 5.65
N GLU A 110 22.47 -1.64 5.36
CA GLU A 110 22.78 -2.76 6.26
C GLU A 110 23.25 -2.31 7.66
N ALA A 111 24.05 -1.24 7.72
CA ALA A 111 24.52 -0.66 8.98
C ALA A 111 23.39 -0.11 9.87
N GLU A 112 22.24 0.24 9.28
CA GLU A 112 21.09 0.81 9.99
C GLU A 112 20.01 -0.23 10.29
N GLU A 113 20.04 -1.40 9.66
CA GLU A 113 19.00 -2.44 9.81
C GLU A 113 18.84 -2.88 11.26
N GLU A 114 19.94 -2.97 12.02
CA GLU A 114 19.91 -3.38 13.42
C GLU A 114 19.06 -2.44 14.30
N LYS A 115 19.01 -1.13 13.97
CA LYS A 115 18.18 -0.14 14.69
C LYS A 115 16.70 -0.51 14.60
N TYR A 116 16.26 -1.02 13.46
CA TYR A 116 14.86 -1.37 13.23
C TYR A 116 14.46 -2.68 13.93
N VAL A 117 15.37 -3.65 13.95
CA VAL A 117 15.10 -4.99 14.50
C VAL A 117 15.00 -4.95 16.04
N ARG A 118 15.86 -4.19 16.72
CA ARG A 118 15.93 -4.17 18.19
C ARG A 118 14.61 -3.78 18.89
N ASN A 119 13.80 -2.91 18.26
CA ASN A 119 12.57 -2.39 18.86
C ASN A 119 11.31 -3.15 18.39
N ALA A 120 11.46 -4.22 17.61
CA ALA A 120 10.33 -5.02 17.16
C ALA A 120 9.96 -6.07 18.21
N LYS A 121 8.66 -6.18 18.50
CA LYS A 121 8.04 -7.11 19.42
C LYS A 121 7.19 -8.12 18.66
N THR A 122 7.14 -9.33 19.17
CA THR A 122 6.30 -10.39 18.59
C THR A 122 4.82 -10.10 18.86
N ALA A 123 3.92 -10.50 17.96
CA ALA A 123 2.47 -10.37 18.18
C ALA A 123 2.01 -10.95 19.54
N SER A 124 2.60 -12.06 19.97
CA SER A 124 2.32 -12.69 21.27
C SER A 124 2.72 -11.83 22.47
N GLU A 125 3.82 -11.07 22.37
CA GLU A 125 4.27 -10.18 23.45
C GLU A 125 3.34 -8.97 23.61
N CYS A 126 2.78 -8.48 22.51
CA CYS A 126 1.84 -7.36 22.50
C CYS A 126 0.37 -7.79 22.64
N ASN A 127 0.08 -9.08 22.89
CA ASN A 127 -1.28 -9.63 22.85
C ASN A 127 -2.07 -9.20 21.60
N TYR A 128 -1.36 -9.02 20.48
CA TYR A 128 -1.97 -8.56 19.24
C TYR A 128 -2.82 -9.69 18.66
N VAL A 129 -4.11 -9.41 18.47
CA VAL A 129 -5.07 -10.33 17.86
C VAL A 129 -5.36 -9.85 16.46
N TYR A 130 -5.03 -10.68 15.47
CA TYR A 130 -5.37 -10.41 14.09
C TYR A 130 -6.85 -10.74 13.85
N TRP A 131 -7.65 -9.70 13.63
CA TRP A 131 -9.06 -9.83 13.27
C TRP A 131 -9.24 -9.75 11.75
N THR A 132 -9.89 -10.75 11.17
CA THR A 132 -10.36 -10.72 9.77
C THR A 132 -11.43 -9.63 9.58
N ALA A 133 -11.62 -9.16 8.34
CA ALA A 133 -12.63 -8.13 8.03
C ALA A 133 -14.04 -8.51 8.51
N GLY A 134 -14.43 -9.79 8.37
CA GLY A 134 -15.69 -10.30 8.89
C GLY A 134 -15.78 -10.27 10.42
N GLN A 135 -14.69 -10.55 11.12
CA GLN A 135 -14.62 -10.45 12.59
C GLN A 135 -14.70 -8.98 13.04
N LYS A 136 -13.96 -8.09 12.37
CA LYS A 136 -14.02 -6.63 12.62
C LYS A 136 -15.44 -6.09 12.44
N LYS A 137 -16.14 -6.50 11.38
CA LYS A 137 -17.53 -6.11 11.12
C LYS A 137 -18.47 -6.53 12.26
N ARG A 138 -18.39 -7.78 12.72
CA ARG A 138 -19.22 -8.28 13.84
C ARG A 138 -18.93 -7.58 15.16
N ILE A 139 -17.64 -7.31 15.44
CA ILE A 139 -17.24 -6.54 16.63
C ILE A 139 -17.86 -5.14 16.56
N LYS A 140 -17.79 -4.48 15.39
CA LYS A 140 -18.39 -3.16 15.18
C LYS A 140 -19.91 -3.17 15.36
N GLU A 141 -20.60 -4.14 14.76
CA GLU A 141 -22.06 -4.31 14.92
C GLU A 141 -22.44 -4.53 16.39
N SER A 142 -21.64 -5.29 17.15
CA SER A 142 -21.86 -5.51 18.59
C SER A 142 -21.70 -4.21 19.40
N ILE A 143 -20.69 -3.40 19.07
CA ILE A 143 -20.47 -2.09 19.69
C ILE A 143 -21.62 -1.13 19.35
N GLU A 144 -22.10 -1.12 18.10
CA GLU A 144 -23.26 -0.33 17.67
C GLU A 144 -24.55 -0.74 18.38
N GLN A 145 -24.68 -2.01 18.78
CA GLN A 145 -25.76 -2.53 19.62
C GLN A 145 -25.62 -2.21 21.11
N GLY A 146 -24.54 -1.51 21.50
CA GLY A 146 -24.32 -1.03 22.87
C GLY A 146 -23.44 -1.93 23.75
N MET A 147 -22.80 -2.98 23.22
CA MET A 147 -21.78 -3.72 23.97
C MET A 147 -20.49 -2.88 24.12
N SER A 148 -19.77 -3.09 25.22
CA SER A 148 -18.43 -2.52 25.39
C SER A 148 -17.45 -3.06 24.33
N PRO A 149 -16.49 -2.27 23.83
CA PRO A 149 -15.48 -2.74 22.88
C PRO A 149 -14.69 -3.96 23.37
N GLU A 150 -14.41 -4.05 24.67
CA GLU A 150 -13.69 -5.19 25.26
C GLU A 150 -14.56 -6.45 25.27
N GLU A 151 -15.82 -6.30 25.65
CA GLU A 151 -16.81 -7.38 25.69
C GLU A 151 -17.11 -7.92 24.28
N ALA A 152 -17.26 -7.03 23.30
CA ALA A 152 -17.45 -7.39 21.90
C ALA A 152 -16.26 -8.18 21.34
N LYS A 153 -15.03 -7.74 21.64
CA LYS A 153 -13.80 -8.47 21.28
C LYS A 153 -13.77 -9.84 21.96
N GLN A 154 -14.09 -9.91 23.25
CA GLN A 154 -14.06 -11.16 24.02
C GLN A 154 -15.07 -12.18 23.48
N ARG A 155 -16.30 -11.75 23.21
CA ARG A 155 -17.36 -12.58 22.62
C ARG A 155 -16.95 -13.14 21.26
N GLU A 156 -16.26 -12.34 20.44
CA GLU A 156 -15.74 -12.80 19.16
C GLU A 156 -14.58 -13.81 19.32
N LYS A 157 -13.72 -13.65 20.33
CA LYS A 157 -12.69 -14.65 20.68
C LYS A 157 -13.32 -15.98 21.06
N GLU A 158 -14.34 -15.96 21.92
CA GLU A 158 -15.05 -17.17 22.34
C GLU A 158 -15.68 -17.90 21.17
N ARG A 159 -16.26 -17.15 20.22
CA ARG A 159 -16.83 -17.71 18.98
C ARG A 159 -15.78 -18.42 18.12
N ILE A 160 -14.57 -17.85 18.01
CA ILE A 160 -13.45 -18.48 17.29
C ILE A 160 -13.00 -19.75 18.01
N ALA A 161 -12.82 -19.68 19.33
CA ALA A 161 -12.39 -20.83 20.14
C ALA A 161 -13.38 -22.00 20.05
N LEU A 162 -14.69 -21.71 20.05
CA LEU A 162 -15.74 -22.72 19.83
C LEU A 162 -15.65 -23.32 18.42
N GLN A 163 -15.52 -22.48 17.39
CA GLN A 163 -15.40 -22.95 16.01
C GLN A 163 -14.14 -23.80 15.80
N GLU A 164 -13.02 -23.45 16.43
CA GLU A 164 -11.77 -24.22 16.41
C GLU A 164 -11.90 -25.54 17.18
N ALA A 165 -12.63 -25.57 18.30
CA ALA A 165 -12.92 -26.79 19.03
C ALA A 165 -13.83 -27.74 18.22
N GLU A 166 -14.82 -27.21 17.51
CA GLU A 166 -15.70 -27.98 16.61
C GLU A 166 -14.97 -28.48 15.36
N ALA A 167 -14.06 -27.66 14.80
CA ALA A 167 -13.16 -28.06 13.72
C ALA A 167 -11.96 -28.90 14.22
N GLY A 168 -11.89 -29.12 15.53
CA GLY A 168 -10.74 -29.62 16.29
C GLY A 168 -10.47 -31.11 16.17
N GLY A 169 -10.25 -31.57 14.95
CA GLY A 169 -9.30 -32.62 14.62
C GLY A 169 -8.34 -32.08 13.56
N SER A 170 -7.25 -31.44 14.01
CA SER A 170 -6.10 -30.94 13.21
C SER A 170 -6.09 -29.45 12.82
N THR A 171 -5.61 -28.55 13.69
CA THR A 171 -4.27 -27.91 13.57
C THR A 171 -4.04 -26.77 14.59
N SER A 172 -2.85 -26.82 15.20
CA SER A 172 -2.01 -25.77 15.83
C SER A 172 -2.59 -24.79 16.86
N SER A 173 -2.15 -25.03 18.10
CA SER A 173 -2.25 -24.25 19.32
C SER A 173 -1.56 -22.88 19.30
N GLY A 174 -2.24 -21.87 19.86
CA GLY A 174 -1.62 -20.66 20.42
C GLY A 174 -2.19 -20.37 21.81
N SER A 175 -1.43 -20.69 22.86
CA SER A 175 -1.79 -20.43 24.26
C SER A 175 -1.76 -18.92 24.56
N PHE A 176 -2.86 -18.38 25.07
CA PHE A 176 -3.06 -16.95 25.33
C PHE A 176 -2.72 -16.63 26.80
N ASN A 177 -1.74 -15.74 27.02
CA ASN A 177 -1.33 -15.32 28.37
C ASN A 177 -1.98 -13.97 28.70
N GLN A 178 -2.78 -13.92 29.77
CA GLN A 178 -3.44 -12.71 30.26
C GLN A 178 -2.42 -11.86 31.02
N ASN A 179 -2.00 -10.73 30.44
CA ASN A 179 -1.47 -9.51 31.08
C ASN A 179 -0.39 -8.88 30.21
N GLN A 180 -0.77 -7.98 29.30
CA GLN A 180 0.00 -6.81 28.85
C GLN A 180 -0.72 -6.05 27.72
N SER A 181 -0.44 -4.75 27.65
CA SER A 181 -1.12 -3.66 26.92
C SER A 181 -1.71 -4.01 25.56
N ILE A 182 -3.02 -3.78 25.42
CA ILE A 182 -3.78 -3.88 24.18
C ILE A 182 -3.29 -2.80 23.21
N PHE A 183 -2.55 -3.21 22.19
CA PHE A 183 -2.25 -2.34 21.05
C PHE A 183 -3.48 -2.28 20.14
N GLU A 184 -4.15 -1.12 20.12
CA GLU A 184 -5.31 -0.89 19.27
C GLU A 184 -4.88 -0.64 17.83
N ASP A 185 -5.17 -1.60 16.96
CA ASP A 185 -5.06 -1.46 15.52
C ASP A 185 -6.12 -0.45 15.05
N ASN A 186 -5.67 0.75 14.68
CA ASN A 186 -6.53 1.80 14.14
C ASN A 186 -7.29 1.26 12.92
N PHE A 187 -8.59 1.49 12.95
CA PHE A 187 -9.64 0.93 12.11
C PHE A 187 -9.59 1.34 10.62
N ASP A 188 -8.45 1.82 10.10
CA ASP A 188 -8.41 2.74 8.94
C ASP A 188 -7.65 2.24 7.69
N ASP A 189 -7.35 0.95 7.56
CA ASP A 189 -6.62 0.43 6.38
C ASP A 189 -7.49 -0.26 5.30
N ASP A 190 -8.82 -0.20 5.42
CA ASP A 190 -9.70 -0.49 4.28
C ASP A 190 -9.80 0.78 3.42
N ILE A 191 -8.72 1.07 2.68
CA ILE A 191 -8.82 1.88 1.48
C ILE A 191 -9.65 1.04 0.50
N ASP A 192 -10.93 1.34 0.45
CA ASP A 192 -11.79 0.94 -0.66
C ASP A 192 -11.15 1.53 -1.93
N GLU A 193 -10.38 0.73 -2.67
CA GLU A 193 -10.08 1.03 -4.06
C GLU A 193 -11.42 1.02 -4.80
N ASP A 194 -12.04 2.20 -4.92
CA ASP A 194 -13.26 2.43 -5.66
C ASP A 194 -13.25 1.66 -6.99
N ASP A 195 -14.09 0.63 -7.08
CA ASP A 195 -14.51 0.00 -8.32
C ASP A 195 -15.28 1.04 -9.14
N ASP A 196 -14.56 1.80 -9.96
CA ASP A 196 -15.10 2.64 -11.01
C ASP A 196 -15.75 1.76 -12.11
N HIS A 197 -16.84 1.07 -11.78
CA HIS A 197 -17.77 0.51 -12.75
C HIS A 197 -18.58 1.65 -13.38
N GLN A 198 -17.93 2.45 -14.23
CA GLN A 198 -18.66 3.28 -15.18
C GLN A 198 -19.28 2.37 -16.24
N ASN A 199 -20.52 1.99 -15.96
CA ASN A 199 -21.43 1.32 -16.88
C ASN A 199 -21.68 2.27 -18.08
N PHE A 200 -20.94 2.07 -19.17
CA PHE A 200 -21.16 2.81 -20.41
C PHE A 200 -22.36 2.19 -21.14
N PRO A 201 -23.42 2.95 -21.47
CA PRO A 201 -24.47 2.43 -22.32
C PRO A 201 -23.93 2.23 -23.74
N GLU A 202 -24.09 0.99 -24.20
CA GLU A 202 -23.78 0.48 -25.53
C GLU A 202 -24.53 1.28 -26.60
N ARG A 203 -23.84 2.19 -27.30
CA ARG A 203 -24.40 2.90 -28.45
C ARG A 203 -24.35 1.98 -29.67
N GLN A 204 -25.54 1.55 -30.10
CA GLN A 204 -25.78 0.87 -31.37
C GLN A 204 -25.11 1.60 -32.54
N VAL A 205 -24.25 0.86 -33.23
CA VAL A 205 -23.68 1.24 -34.53
C VAL A 205 -24.74 0.95 -35.60
N GLN A 206 -25.43 1.98 -36.07
CA GLN A 206 -26.11 1.93 -37.37
C GLN A 206 -25.16 2.50 -38.43
N LYS A 207 -24.71 1.61 -39.30
CA LYS A 207 -24.12 1.93 -40.60
C LYS A 207 -25.19 2.62 -41.44
N ASN A 208 -24.83 3.68 -42.19
CA ASN A 208 -25.31 3.93 -43.55
C ASN A 208 -24.45 4.99 -44.27
N SER A 209 -23.75 4.48 -45.29
CA SER A 209 -23.34 4.99 -46.60
C SER A 209 -23.42 6.47 -47.05
N ALA A 210 -22.41 6.81 -47.88
CA ALA A 210 -22.34 7.81 -48.97
C ALA A 210 -22.19 9.28 -48.53
N SER A 211 -21.39 10.17 -49.14
CA SER A 211 -20.76 10.21 -50.47
C SER A 211 -19.74 11.38 -50.55
N ALA A 212 -18.70 11.19 -51.36
CA ALA A 212 -17.97 12.14 -52.23
C ALA A 212 -17.56 13.58 -51.77
N ASN A 213 -16.25 13.82 -52.04
CA ASN A 213 -15.65 14.96 -52.75
C ASN A 213 -14.91 16.11 -52.01
N LYS A 214 -13.72 16.39 -52.61
CA LYS A 214 -12.96 17.64 -52.78
C LYS A 214 -11.89 18.07 -51.73
N ILE A 215 -10.63 17.85 -52.15
CA ILE A 215 -9.53 18.80 -52.36
C ILE A 215 -9.50 20.07 -51.46
N GLY A 216 -8.37 20.26 -50.76
CA GLY A 216 -7.96 21.56 -50.21
C GLY A 216 -6.55 21.54 -49.60
N HIS A 217 -5.62 22.23 -50.25
CA HIS A 217 -4.24 22.50 -49.80
C HIS A 217 -4.15 23.53 -48.66
N GLY A 218 -3.13 23.40 -47.81
CA GLY A 218 -2.42 24.52 -47.15
C GLY A 218 -2.65 24.72 -45.63
N PRO A 219 -1.82 25.53 -44.94
CA PRO A 219 -0.49 25.10 -44.51
C PRO A 219 -0.23 25.24 -42.98
N SER A 220 0.80 24.51 -42.55
CA SER A 220 1.74 24.76 -41.44
C SER A 220 1.69 26.13 -40.73
N ARG A 221 1.44 26.09 -39.40
CA ARG A 221 2.04 26.95 -38.35
C ARG A 221 2.03 26.13 -37.05
N GLY A 222 3.12 25.79 -36.37
CA GLY A 222 4.29 26.60 -36.02
C GLY A 222 4.08 27.26 -34.65
N SER A 223 4.13 26.49 -33.55
CA SER A 223 4.07 27.04 -32.18
C SER A 223 5.31 26.65 -31.39
N LYS A 224 6.32 27.53 -31.42
CA LYS A 224 7.48 27.51 -30.53
C LYS A 224 7.05 28.15 -29.21
N ARG A 225 7.04 27.40 -28.11
CA ARG A 225 7.05 27.97 -26.75
C ARG A 225 8.46 27.83 -26.18
N SER A 226 9.21 28.93 -26.23
CA SER A 226 10.46 29.10 -25.49
C SER A 226 10.14 29.30 -24.01
N TRP A 227 10.87 28.60 -23.15
CA TRP A 227 10.88 28.83 -21.71
C TRP A 227 12.12 29.66 -21.36
N PRO A 228 12.01 30.71 -20.53
CA PRO A 228 13.18 31.47 -20.10
C PRO A 228 13.97 30.70 -19.03
N GLN A 229 15.25 30.46 -19.31
CA GLN A 229 16.23 30.01 -18.31
C GLN A 229 16.47 31.12 -17.29
N LYS A 230 16.22 30.85 -16.01
CA LYS A 230 16.70 31.68 -14.90
C LYS A 230 18.05 31.15 -14.46
N SER A 231 19.09 31.93 -14.74
CA SER A 231 20.45 31.74 -14.21
C SER A 231 20.48 32.09 -12.72
N ASN A 232 20.86 31.13 -11.86
CA ASN A 232 21.24 31.42 -10.48
C ASN A 232 22.71 31.86 -10.44
N LYS A 233 22.93 33.12 -10.08
CA LYS A 233 24.25 33.66 -9.72
C LYS A 233 24.67 33.12 -8.36
N VAL A 234 25.83 32.49 -8.32
CA VAL A 234 26.56 32.07 -7.12
C VAL A 234 27.20 33.31 -6.50
N SER A 235 26.83 33.65 -5.26
CA SER A 235 27.56 34.65 -4.46
C SER A 235 28.61 33.94 -3.61
N ALA A 236 29.87 34.11 -3.98
CA ALA A 236 31.03 33.74 -3.19
C ALA A 236 31.11 34.64 -1.95
N LYS A 237 31.15 34.03 -0.76
CA LYS A 237 31.38 34.75 0.50
C LYS A 237 32.86 34.62 0.87
N LEU A 238 33.56 35.73 0.67
CA LEU A 238 34.95 35.96 1.06
C LEU A 238 35.03 36.02 2.60
N ARG A 239 35.83 35.15 3.23
CA ARG A 239 36.30 35.34 4.61
C ARG A 239 37.81 35.59 4.53
N LYS A 240 38.21 36.81 4.91
CA LYS A 240 39.60 37.13 5.26
C LYS A 240 39.70 37.13 6.79
N GLN A 241 40.75 36.45 7.25
CA GLN A 241 41.56 36.56 8.46
C GLN A 241 40.92 37.18 9.71
#